data_AF-A0A966WVT5-F1
#
_entry.id   AF-A0A966WVT5-F1
#
_cell.length_a   1.000
_cell.length_b   1.000
_cell.length_c   1.000
_cell.angle_alpha   90.00
_cell.angle_beta   90.00
_cell.angle_gamma   90.00
#
_symmetry.space_group_name_H-M   'P 1'
#
loop_
_entity.id
_entity.type
_entity.pdbx_description
1 polymer ?
#
loop_
_entity_poly.entity_id
_entity_poly.type
_entity_poly.pdbx_seq_one_letter_code
_entity_poly.pdbx_strand_id
1 'polypeptide(L)'
;MHGVRELRGRLKGHRWRVVPLLQAGLLGGLLAGAFTACRGPSPDRALEQQRQQQQARLQQQLRCERQRRALQPLVDSFQQHRATLLAIDAEVYGPSPGPKPLDPEEQRRLAIYDQEIEQEQYEKALAAWKEREAQRYRAWRSEQAARRAAAHDALAAAAAKLRAIAPAVVSSSDPPGLRQAELQPLLRCRPEQRP
;
A
#
# COMPACT_ATOMS: atom_id res chain seq x y z
N MET A 1 -16.89 10.75 37.98
CA MET A 1 -15.85 9.88 38.58
C MET A 1 -15.16 9.13 37.44
N HIS A 2 -14.17 9.75 36.81
CA HIS A 2 -12.73 9.52 36.98
C HIS A 2 -12.28 8.07 36.70
N GLY A 3 -11.55 7.88 35.61
CA GLY A 3 -10.89 6.62 35.28
C GLY A 3 -10.03 6.63 34.01
N VAL A 4 -9.39 7.75 33.67
CA VAL A 4 -8.34 7.79 32.64
C VAL A 4 -7.06 7.19 33.26
N ARG A 5 -6.55 6.08 32.72
CA ARG A 5 -5.22 5.55 33.06
C ARG A 5 -4.28 5.57 31.85
N GLU A 6 -3.64 6.73 31.75
CA GLU A 6 -2.21 6.96 31.51
C GLU A 6 -1.36 5.77 31.02
N LEU A 7 -0.91 5.90 29.77
CA LEU A 7 0.24 5.21 29.18
C LEU A 7 1.54 5.77 29.80
N ARG A 8 2.38 4.90 30.37
CA ARG A 8 3.80 5.22 30.62
C ARG A 8 4.70 4.19 29.97
N GLY A 9 5.39 4.64 28.92
CA GLY A 9 6.53 3.95 28.33
C GLY A 9 7.73 3.95 29.27
N ARG A 10 8.53 2.89 29.19
CA ARG A 10 9.92 2.86 29.68
C ARG A 10 10.64 1.66 29.05
N LEU A 11 11.00 1.76 27.78
CA LEU A 11 11.98 0.83 27.18
C LEU A 11 13.38 1.33 27.52
N LYS A 12 14.06 0.49 28.30
CA LYS A 12 15.40 0.69 28.85
C LYS A 12 16.45 0.59 27.74
N GLY A 13 17.50 1.38 27.91
CA GLY A 13 18.54 1.61 26.92
C GLY A 13 19.40 0.39 26.60
N HIS A 14 19.81 0.31 25.33
CA HIS A 14 20.88 -0.56 24.86
C HIS A 14 22.17 0.27 24.74
N ARG A 15 23.06 0.07 25.72
CA ARG A 15 24.47 0.49 25.67
C ARG A 15 25.19 -0.37 24.64
N TRP A 16 25.56 0.20 23.50
CA TRP A 16 26.53 -0.42 22.61
C TRP A 16 27.93 -0.15 23.15
N ARG A 17 28.63 -1.23 23.50
CA ARG A 17 30.05 -1.20 23.87
C ARG A 17 30.87 -1.07 22.59
N VAL A 18 31.57 0.06 22.45
CA VAL A 18 32.60 0.27 21.42
C VAL A 18 33.88 -0.43 21.90
N VAL A 19 34.41 -1.33 21.07
CA VAL A 19 35.73 -1.95 21.25
C VAL A 19 36.67 -1.32 20.23
N PRO A 20 37.72 -0.59 20.62
CA PRO A 20 38.82 -0.30 19.71
C PRO A 20 39.91 -1.36 19.90
N LEU A 21 40.19 -2.08 18.82
CA LEU A 21 41.35 -2.94 18.64
C LEU A 21 42.61 -2.05 18.53
N LEU A 22 43.57 -2.29 19.41
CA LEU A 22 44.95 -1.87 19.28
C LEU A 22 45.61 -2.63 18.12
N GLN A 23 46.24 -1.90 17.19
CA GLN A 23 47.39 -2.43 16.45
C GLN A 23 48.50 -1.38 16.40
N ALA A 24 49.65 -1.79 16.93
CA ALA A 24 50.94 -1.15 16.85
C ALA A 24 51.80 -1.87 15.80
N GLY A 25 52.70 -1.12 15.15
CA GLY A 25 53.75 -1.63 14.25
C GLY A 25 54.22 -0.50 13.32
N LEU A 26 55.13 0.37 13.75
CA LEU A 26 56.60 0.29 13.62
C LEU A 26 57.13 0.15 12.17
N LEU A 27 57.74 1.25 11.73
CA LEU A 27 59.00 1.39 10.98
C LEU A 27 59.11 0.85 9.54
N GLY A 28 59.37 1.81 8.64
CA GLY A 28 60.65 1.84 7.94
C GLY A 28 60.65 1.39 6.48
N GLY A 29 61.18 2.26 5.60
CA GLY A 29 61.88 1.77 4.41
C GLY A 29 61.59 2.49 3.09
N LEU A 30 62.51 3.38 2.73
CA LEU A 30 63.12 3.55 1.41
C LEU A 30 62.27 3.87 0.16
N LEU A 31 62.43 5.12 -0.26
CA LEU A 31 62.83 5.56 -1.61
C LEU A 31 63.22 4.46 -2.61
N ALA A 32 62.62 4.51 -3.79
CA ALA A 32 63.22 4.42 -5.14
C ALA A 32 62.35 3.60 -6.10
N GLY A 33 61.94 4.20 -7.21
CA GLY A 33 61.33 3.47 -8.31
C GLY A 33 60.37 4.27 -9.20
N ALA A 34 60.69 5.52 -9.53
CA ALA A 34 60.05 6.20 -10.64
C ALA A 34 60.51 5.59 -11.97
N PHE A 35 59.93 4.46 -12.35
CA PHE A 35 59.87 4.02 -13.75
C PHE A 35 58.44 4.25 -14.25
N THR A 36 58.06 5.52 -14.41
CA THR A 36 56.93 5.90 -15.25
C THR A 36 57.33 5.73 -16.71
N ALA A 37 57.33 4.47 -17.16
CA ALA A 37 57.28 4.19 -18.57
C ALA A 37 55.97 4.80 -19.11
N CYS A 38 56.10 5.94 -19.80
CA CYS A 38 55.05 6.52 -20.63
C CYS A 38 54.81 5.60 -21.82
N ARG A 39 54.19 4.45 -21.57
CA ARG A 39 53.65 3.57 -22.61
C ARG A 39 52.24 4.09 -22.89
N GLY A 40 52.13 4.94 -23.91
CA GLY A 40 50.84 5.47 -24.36
C GLY A 40 49.82 4.33 -24.53
N PRO A 41 48.52 4.58 -24.27
CA PRO A 41 47.50 3.54 -24.38
C PRO A 41 47.56 2.93 -25.77
N SER A 42 47.96 1.66 -25.86
CA SER A 42 48.00 0.93 -27.13
C SER A 42 46.59 0.98 -27.74
N PRO A 43 46.43 1.27 -29.04
CA PRO A 43 45.12 1.36 -29.69
C PRO A 43 44.27 0.10 -29.48
N ASP A 44 44.89 -1.07 -29.36
CA ASP A 44 44.22 -2.33 -29.02
C ASP A 44 43.53 -2.29 -27.65
N ARG A 45 44.15 -1.65 -26.63
CA ARG A 45 43.54 -1.50 -25.31
C ARG A 45 42.34 -0.56 -25.33
N ALA A 46 42.38 0.49 -26.15
CA ALA A 46 41.26 1.41 -26.30
C ALA A 46 40.06 0.72 -26.97
N LEU A 47 40.32 -0.10 -28.00
CA LEU A 47 39.29 -0.88 -28.68
C LEU A 47 38.69 -1.97 -27.79
N GLU A 48 39.52 -2.67 -27.01
CA GLU A 48 39.06 -3.65 -26.01
C GLU A 48 38.21 -3.01 -24.91
N GLN A 49 38.63 -1.86 -24.38
CA GLN A 49 37.83 -1.10 -23.40
C GLN A 49 36.49 -0.66 -23.97
N GLN A 50 36.46 -0.22 -25.23
CA GLN A 50 35.21 0.17 -25.90
C GLN A 50 34.26 -1.03 -26.04
N ARG A 51 34.76 -2.22 -26.39
CA ARG A 51 33.95 -3.46 -26.44
C ARG A 51 33.44 -3.86 -25.06
N GLN A 52 34.27 -3.79 -24.03
CA GLN A 52 33.85 -4.09 -22.65
C GLN A 52 32.75 -3.12 -22.17
N GLN A 53 32.87 -1.83 -22.46
CA GLN A 53 31.84 -0.84 -22.13
C GLN A 53 30.54 -1.09 -22.90
N GLN A 54 30.60 -1.45 -24.18
CA GLN A 54 29.40 -1.82 -24.95
C GLN A 54 28.72 -3.06 -24.38
N GLN A 55 29.48 -4.11 -24.05
CA GLN A 55 28.93 -5.32 -23.44
C GLN A 55 28.32 -5.02 -22.05
N ALA A 56 28.98 -4.20 -21.24
CA ALA A 56 28.44 -3.78 -19.94
C ALA A 56 27.12 -3.02 -20.09
N ARG A 57 27.02 -2.09 -21.07
CA ARG A 57 25.77 -1.37 -21.37
C ARG A 57 24.65 -2.32 -21.81
N LEU A 58 24.94 -3.26 -22.71
CA LEU A 58 23.96 -4.27 -23.15
C LEU A 58 23.49 -5.14 -21.99
N GLN A 59 24.40 -5.60 -21.13
CA GLN A 59 24.04 -6.37 -19.95
C GLN A 59 23.19 -5.58 -18.96
N GLN A 60 23.49 -4.29 -18.73
CA GLN A 60 22.68 -3.42 -17.89
C GLN A 60 21.28 -3.22 -18.47
N GLN A 61 21.16 -2.98 -19.76
CA GLN A 61 19.87 -2.84 -20.45
C GLN A 61 19.02 -4.11 -20.31
N LEU A 62 19.62 -5.28 -20.56
CA LEU A 62 18.92 -6.56 -20.43
C LEU A 62 18.47 -6.83 -18.99
N ARG A 63 19.28 -6.47 -17.98
CA ARG A 63 18.89 -6.57 -16.56
C ARG A 63 17.69 -5.68 -16.25
N CYS A 64 17.71 -4.43 -16.71
CA CYS A 64 16.61 -3.52 -16.47
C CYS A 64 15.32 -3.97 -17.17
N GLU A 65 15.39 -4.40 -18.43
CA GLU A 65 14.23 -4.92 -19.14
C GLU A 65 13.58 -6.12 -18.45
N ARG A 66 14.40 -7.05 -17.92
CA ARG A 66 13.90 -8.16 -17.10
C ARG A 66 13.23 -7.67 -15.82
N GLN A 67 13.84 -6.71 -15.13
CA GLN A 67 13.27 -6.12 -13.92
C GLN A 67 11.94 -5.42 -14.22
N ARG A 68 11.86 -4.63 -15.30
CA ARG A 68 10.64 -3.95 -15.73
C ARG A 68 9.52 -4.95 -16.01
N ARG A 69 9.80 -6.01 -16.76
CA ARG A 69 8.83 -7.08 -17.05
C ARG A 69 8.32 -7.77 -15.79
N ALA A 70 9.19 -7.96 -14.78
CA ALA A 70 8.81 -8.54 -13.50
C ALA A 70 8.03 -7.55 -12.60
N LEU A 71 8.36 -6.26 -12.67
CA LEU A 71 7.79 -5.22 -11.81
C LEU A 71 6.39 -4.79 -12.25
N GLN A 72 6.15 -4.66 -13.56
CA GLN A 72 4.88 -4.20 -14.12
C GLN A 72 3.66 -4.96 -13.57
N PRO A 73 3.58 -6.30 -13.62
CA PRO A 73 2.41 -7.03 -13.10
C PRO A 73 2.20 -6.85 -11.59
N LEU A 74 3.27 -6.61 -10.82
CA LEU A 74 3.16 -6.35 -9.38
C LEU A 74 2.60 -4.96 -9.10
N VAL A 75 3.00 -3.97 -9.90
CA VAL A 75 2.45 -2.60 -9.84
C VAL A 75 0.97 -2.62 -10.19
N ASP A 76 0.60 -3.32 -11.27
CA ASP A 76 -0.79 -3.41 -11.73
C ASP A 76 -1.67 -4.10 -10.68
N SER A 77 -1.21 -5.24 -10.14
CA SER A 77 -1.90 -5.95 -9.04
C SER A 77 -2.08 -5.07 -7.80
N PHE A 78 -1.03 -4.34 -7.39
CA PHE A 78 -1.14 -3.43 -6.25
C PHE A 78 -2.19 -2.34 -6.48
N GLN A 79 -2.18 -1.70 -7.65
CA GLN A 79 -3.15 -0.65 -7.98
C GLN A 79 -4.57 -1.20 -8.02
N GLN A 80 -4.75 -2.40 -8.57
CA GLN A 80 -6.04 -3.08 -8.59
C GLN A 80 -6.56 -3.36 -7.17
N HIS A 81 -5.74 -3.94 -6.29
CA HIS A 81 -6.14 -4.20 -4.91
C HIS A 81 -6.44 -2.91 -4.14
N ARG A 82 -5.67 -1.85 -4.39
CA ARG A 82 -5.94 -0.53 -3.78
C ARG A 82 -7.26 0.06 -4.27
N ALA A 83 -7.54 -0.01 -5.57
CA ALA A 83 -8.81 0.45 -6.14
C ALA A 83 -9.99 -0.34 -5.58
N THR A 84 -9.87 -1.67 -5.43
CA THR A 84 -10.89 -2.51 -4.80
C THR A 84 -11.16 -2.09 -3.36
N LEU A 85 -10.12 -1.85 -2.55
CA LEU A 85 -10.29 -1.38 -1.17
C LEU A 85 -11.02 -0.03 -1.14
N LEU A 86 -10.61 0.93 -1.97
CA LEU A 86 -11.26 2.24 -2.05
C LEU A 86 -12.72 2.16 -2.51
N ALA A 87 -13.02 1.24 -3.43
CA ALA A 87 -14.39 1.00 -3.88
C ALA A 87 -15.27 0.44 -2.75
N ILE A 88 -14.78 -0.56 -2.01
CA ILE A 88 -15.45 -1.11 -0.82
C ILE A 88 -15.68 -0.01 0.22
N ASP A 89 -14.67 0.82 0.47
CA ASP A 89 -14.74 1.90 1.45
C ASP A 89 -15.77 2.98 1.10
N ALA A 90 -16.05 3.16 -0.19
CA ALA A 90 -17.03 4.12 -0.69
C ALA A 90 -18.48 3.57 -0.71
N GLU A 91 -18.68 2.25 -0.52
CA GLU A 91 -20.01 1.66 -0.50
C GLU A 91 -20.78 2.09 0.75
N VAL A 92 -22.04 2.49 0.56
CA VAL A 92 -22.95 2.95 1.61
C VAL A 92 -24.16 2.03 1.67
N TYR A 93 -24.63 1.74 2.88
CA TYR A 93 -25.84 0.96 3.09
C TYR A 93 -27.07 1.68 2.52
N GLY A 94 -27.79 1.00 1.62
CA GLY A 94 -29.07 1.45 1.09
C GLY A 94 -30.24 0.85 1.88
N PRO A 95 -30.96 1.65 2.69
CA PRO A 95 -32.10 1.14 3.44
C PRO A 95 -33.26 0.77 2.51
N SER A 96 -34.07 -0.21 2.93
CA SER A 96 -35.30 -0.53 2.18
C SER A 96 -36.38 0.54 2.40
N PRO A 97 -37.31 0.75 1.46
CA PRO A 97 -38.45 1.62 1.73
C PRO A 97 -39.32 1.02 2.85
N GLY A 98 -39.69 1.86 3.81
CA GLY A 98 -40.61 1.50 4.88
C GLY A 98 -42.07 1.47 4.43
N PRO A 99 -42.98 0.95 5.27
CA PRO A 99 -44.41 1.06 5.03
C PRO A 99 -44.81 2.53 4.96
N LYS A 100 -45.72 2.85 4.03
CA LYS A 100 -46.29 4.18 3.89
C LYS A 100 -47.53 4.28 4.77
N PRO A 101 -47.72 5.37 5.52
CA PRO A 101 -48.99 5.61 6.19
C PRO A 101 -50.08 5.81 5.13
N LEU A 102 -51.34 5.57 5.52
CA LEU A 102 -52.50 5.89 4.71
C LEU A 102 -52.53 7.41 4.43
N ASP A 103 -53.09 7.80 3.29
CA ASP A 103 -53.24 9.22 2.99
C ASP A 103 -54.16 9.90 4.01
N PRO A 104 -53.83 11.10 4.52
CA PRO A 104 -54.65 11.76 5.53
C PRO A 104 -56.09 12.06 5.10
N GLU A 105 -56.35 12.31 3.81
CA GLU A 105 -57.72 12.53 3.32
C GLU A 105 -58.50 11.22 3.23
N GLU A 106 -57.84 10.13 2.87
CA GLU A 106 -58.43 8.79 2.90
C GLU A 106 -58.75 8.38 4.34
N GLN A 107 -57.82 8.62 5.26
CA GLN A 107 -58.01 8.32 6.68
C GLN A 107 -59.18 9.10 7.28
N ARG A 108 -59.34 10.39 6.92
CA ARG A 108 -60.48 11.22 7.38
C ARG A 108 -61.85 10.72 6.91
N ARG A 109 -61.91 10.00 5.79
CA ARG A 109 -63.16 9.45 5.24
C ARG A 109 -63.62 8.18 5.94
N LEU A 110 -62.71 7.52 6.66
CA LEU A 110 -63.00 6.29 7.40
C LEU A 110 -63.77 6.59 8.70
N ALA A 111 -64.56 5.63 9.15
CA ALA A 111 -65.13 5.68 10.49
C ALA A 111 -64.01 5.64 11.55
N ILE A 112 -64.23 6.22 12.73
CA ILE A 112 -63.21 6.33 13.79
C ILE A 112 -62.61 4.95 14.13
N TYR A 113 -63.46 3.93 14.26
CA TYR A 113 -63.02 2.56 14.53
C TYR A 113 -62.11 2.00 13.43
N ASP A 114 -62.41 2.28 12.17
CA ASP A 114 -61.58 1.85 11.05
C ASP A 114 -60.25 2.62 11.00
N GLN A 115 -60.25 3.90 11.38
CA GLN A 115 -59.01 4.68 11.51
C GLN A 115 -58.06 4.08 12.55
N GLU A 116 -58.58 3.63 13.70
CA GLU A 116 -57.79 2.98 14.76
C GLU A 116 -57.20 1.65 14.25
N ILE A 117 -57.99 0.84 13.54
CA ILE A 117 -57.52 -0.41 12.93
C ILE A 117 -56.39 -0.15 11.93
N GLU A 118 -56.56 0.80 11.02
CA GLU A 118 -55.53 1.14 10.03
C GLU A 118 -54.24 1.61 10.70
N GLN A 119 -54.36 2.41 11.77
CA GLN A 119 -53.20 2.84 12.54
C GLN A 119 -52.49 1.66 13.21
N GLU A 120 -53.22 0.76 13.86
CA GLU A 120 -52.63 -0.45 14.46
C GLU A 120 -51.93 -1.32 13.42
N GLN A 121 -52.52 -1.50 12.24
CA GLN A 121 -51.93 -2.27 11.15
C GLN A 121 -50.64 -1.62 10.66
N TYR A 122 -50.65 -0.30 10.47
CA TYR A 122 -49.46 0.46 10.11
C TYR A 122 -48.35 0.31 11.15
N GLU A 123 -48.66 0.44 12.44
CA GLU A 123 -47.69 0.31 13.53
C GLU A 123 -47.08 -1.10 13.59
N LYS A 124 -47.91 -2.14 13.44
CA LYS A 124 -47.46 -3.54 13.35
C LYS A 124 -46.53 -3.74 12.13
N ALA A 125 -46.91 -3.22 10.97
CA ALA A 125 -46.10 -3.30 9.76
C ALA A 125 -44.76 -2.54 9.91
N LEU A 126 -44.79 -1.37 10.55
CA LEU A 126 -43.61 -0.55 10.82
C LEU A 126 -42.65 -1.25 11.79
N ALA A 127 -43.16 -1.85 12.87
CA ALA A 127 -42.35 -2.62 13.81
C ALA A 127 -41.65 -3.80 13.10
N ALA A 128 -42.42 -4.59 12.34
CA ALA A 128 -41.88 -5.72 11.59
C ALA A 128 -40.86 -5.28 10.52
N TRP A 129 -41.09 -4.14 9.86
CA TRP A 129 -40.12 -3.58 8.92
C TRP A 129 -38.83 -3.14 9.63
N LYS A 130 -38.91 -2.42 10.75
CA LYS A 130 -37.74 -1.98 11.53
C LYS A 130 -36.88 -3.17 11.97
N GLU A 131 -37.51 -4.27 12.40
CA GLU A 131 -36.78 -5.47 12.80
C GLU A 131 -36.02 -6.10 11.62
N ARG A 132 -36.69 -6.27 10.48
CA ARG A 132 -36.03 -6.77 9.25
C ARG A 132 -34.90 -5.85 8.79
N GLU A 133 -35.12 -4.54 8.85
CA GLU A 133 -34.12 -3.55 8.44
C GLU A 133 -32.90 -3.57 9.36
N ALA A 134 -33.10 -3.74 10.67
CA ALA A 134 -32.01 -3.92 11.63
C ALA A 134 -31.22 -5.22 11.39
N GLN A 135 -31.88 -6.30 10.95
CA GLN A 135 -31.21 -7.55 10.57
C GLN A 135 -30.40 -7.36 9.29
N ARG A 136 -30.97 -6.74 8.25
CA ARG A 136 -30.27 -6.41 6.99
C ARG A 136 -29.03 -5.54 7.23
N TYR A 137 -29.17 -4.49 8.03
CA TYR A 137 -28.04 -3.62 8.36
C TYR A 137 -26.93 -4.36 9.11
N ARG A 138 -27.29 -5.23 10.07
CA ARG A 138 -26.31 -6.06 10.79
C ARG A 138 -25.56 -7.01 9.85
N ALA A 139 -26.29 -7.70 8.97
CA ALA A 139 -25.70 -8.60 7.98
C ALA A 139 -24.76 -7.85 7.04
N TRP A 140 -25.24 -6.75 6.43
CA TRP A 140 -24.43 -5.89 5.57
C TRP A 140 -23.17 -5.40 6.27
N ARG A 141 -23.28 -4.90 7.51
CA ARG A 141 -22.12 -4.41 8.27
C ARG A 141 -21.10 -5.51 8.54
N SER A 142 -21.53 -6.73 8.85
CA SER A 142 -20.62 -7.86 9.05
C SER A 142 -19.91 -8.27 7.75
N GLU A 143 -20.64 -8.35 6.64
CA GLU A 143 -20.08 -8.68 5.33
C GLU A 143 -19.11 -7.59 4.86
N GLN A 144 -19.48 -6.32 5.05
CA GLN A 144 -18.66 -5.18 4.70
C GLN A 144 -17.34 -5.15 5.49
N ALA A 145 -17.40 -5.45 6.79
CA ALA A 145 -16.19 -5.57 7.61
C ALA A 145 -15.28 -6.71 7.12
N ALA A 146 -15.85 -7.87 6.78
CA ALA A 146 -15.09 -9.01 6.26
C ALA A 146 -14.46 -8.70 4.89
N ARG A 147 -15.22 -8.09 3.97
CA ARG A 147 -14.73 -7.65 2.65
C ARG A 147 -13.60 -6.63 2.79
N ARG A 148 -13.74 -5.66 3.69
CA ARG A 148 -12.72 -4.64 3.95
C ARG A 148 -11.44 -5.26 4.51
N ALA A 149 -11.56 -6.16 5.49
CA ALA A 149 -10.41 -6.88 6.06
C ALA A 149 -9.68 -7.69 4.97
N ALA A 150 -10.40 -8.47 4.17
CA ALA A 150 -9.81 -9.25 3.09
C ALA A 150 -9.14 -8.37 2.02
N ALA A 151 -9.74 -7.23 1.65
CA ALA A 151 -9.16 -6.29 0.70
C ALA A 151 -7.89 -5.62 1.27
N HIS A 152 -7.89 -5.30 2.56
CA HIS A 152 -6.73 -4.76 3.25
C HIS A 152 -5.57 -5.77 3.28
N ASP A 153 -5.85 -7.03 3.61
CA ASP A 153 -4.86 -8.11 3.60
C ASP A 153 -4.29 -8.36 2.19
N ALA A 154 -5.14 -8.35 1.16
CA ALA A 154 -4.71 -8.50 -0.22
C ALA A 154 -3.80 -7.33 -0.66
N LEU A 155 -4.15 -6.09 -0.31
CA LEU A 155 -3.31 -4.92 -0.57
C LEU A 155 -1.98 -5.00 0.20
N ALA A 156 -2.01 -5.42 1.46
CA ALA A 156 -0.81 -5.58 2.28
C ALA A 156 0.13 -6.64 1.69
N ALA A 157 -0.40 -7.77 1.22
CA ALA A 157 0.37 -8.81 0.54
C ALA A 157 0.99 -8.31 -0.77
N ALA A 158 0.23 -7.57 -1.60
CA ALA A 158 0.77 -6.95 -2.81
C ALA A 158 1.87 -5.92 -2.50
N ALA A 159 1.66 -5.10 -1.46
CA ALA A 159 2.63 -4.14 -0.96
C ALA A 159 3.92 -4.83 -0.49
N ALA A 160 3.83 -5.94 0.22
CA ALA A 160 4.98 -6.71 0.69
C ALA A 160 5.80 -7.27 -0.49
N LYS A 161 5.14 -7.83 -1.51
CA LYS A 161 5.80 -8.31 -2.74
C LYS A 161 6.55 -7.19 -3.47
N LEU A 162 5.93 -6.01 -3.59
CA LEU A 162 6.59 -4.84 -4.17
C LEU A 162 7.77 -4.36 -3.31
N ARG A 163 7.62 -4.31 -1.99
CA ARG A 163 8.70 -3.88 -1.08
C ARG A 163 9.91 -4.80 -1.11
N ALA A 164 9.73 -6.09 -1.37
CA ALA A 164 10.82 -7.04 -1.50
C ALA A 164 11.74 -6.74 -2.70
N ILE A 165 11.21 -6.10 -3.75
CA ILE A 165 11.95 -5.77 -4.98
C ILE A 165 12.36 -4.29 -5.02
N ALA A 166 11.45 -3.40 -4.64
CA ALA A 166 11.61 -1.95 -4.71
C ALA A 166 10.96 -1.26 -3.49
N PRO A 167 11.62 -1.28 -2.31
CA PRO A 167 11.04 -0.77 -1.06
C PRO A 167 10.70 0.72 -1.11
N ALA A 168 11.47 1.52 -1.86
CA ALA A 168 11.23 2.94 -2.03
C ALA A 168 9.93 3.26 -2.80
N VAL A 169 9.40 2.31 -3.59
CA VAL A 169 8.21 2.56 -4.44
C VAL A 169 6.92 2.59 -3.62
N VAL A 170 6.81 1.84 -2.52
CA VAL A 170 5.58 1.79 -1.72
C VAL A 170 5.66 2.82 -0.58
N SER A 171 4.65 3.66 -0.42
CA SER A 171 4.57 4.63 0.69
C SER A 171 4.24 3.93 2.02
N SER A 172 4.42 4.67 3.12
CA SER A 172 3.99 4.30 4.47
C SER A 172 2.62 4.87 4.84
N SER A 173 1.85 5.37 3.87
CA SER A 173 0.48 5.87 4.10
C SER A 173 -0.48 4.72 4.39
N ASP A 174 -1.64 5.04 4.96
CA ASP A 174 -2.75 4.10 5.15
C ASP A 174 -4.02 4.63 4.43
N PRO A 175 -4.50 3.93 3.38
CA PRO A 175 -3.89 2.77 2.75
C PRO A 175 -2.57 3.13 2.02
N PRO A 176 -1.66 2.15 1.81
CA PRO A 176 -0.40 2.39 1.12
C PRO A 176 -0.66 2.81 -0.34
N GLY A 177 0.21 3.67 -0.86
CA GLY A 177 0.20 4.15 -2.23
C GLY A 177 1.53 3.90 -2.93
N LEU A 178 1.57 4.17 -4.24
CA LEU A 178 2.82 4.14 -5.02
C LEU A 178 3.43 5.53 -5.12
N ARG A 179 4.73 5.62 -4.81
CA ARG A 179 5.55 6.81 -5.01
C ARG A 179 6.00 6.86 -6.47
N GLN A 180 5.27 7.63 -7.27
CA GLN A 180 5.51 7.71 -8.72
C GLN A 180 6.93 8.17 -9.08
N ALA A 181 7.52 9.06 -8.28
CA ALA A 181 8.89 9.54 -8.45
C ALA A 181 9.93 8.41 -8.40
N GLU A 182 9.71 7.40 -7.55
CA GLU A 182 10.60 6.24 -7.39
C GLU A 182 10.28 5.14 -8.42
N LEU A 183 9.03 5.04 -8.86
CA LEU A 183 8.58 4.03 -9.81
C LEU A 183 9.03 4.35 -11.26
N GLN A 184 8.92 5.60 -11.69
CA GLN A 184 9.18 5.96 -13.09
C GLN A 184 10.60 5.61 -13.59
N PRO A 185 11.69 5.84 -12.82
CA PRO A 185 13.03 5.45 -13.24
C PRO A 185 13.16 3.94 -13.51
N LEU A 186 12.56 3.12 -12.66
CA LEU A 186 12.57 1.65 -12.76
C LEU A 186 11.80 1.15 -14.00
N LEU A 187 10.74 1.86 -14.39
CA LEU A 187 9.96 1.52 -15.58
C LEU A 187 10.57 2.07 -16.88
N ARG A 188 11.35 3.15 -16.81
CA ARG A 188 11.94 3.80 -18.00
C ARG A 188 13.28 3.22 -18.44
N CYS A 189 13.94 2.41 -17.61
CA CYS A 189 15.24 1.81 -17.93
C CYS A 189 16.28 2.79 -18.49
N ARG A 190 16.34 4.00 -17.91
CA ARG A 190 17.40 4.94 -18.27
C ARG A 190 18.73 4.48 -17.66
N PRO A 191 19.84 4.47 -18.41
CA PRO A 191 21.14 4.32 -17.79
C PRO A 191 21.34 5.50 -16.85
N GLU A 192 21.64 5.24 -15.57
CA GLU A 192 22.10 6.30 -14.67
C GLU A 192 23.33 6.95 -15.30
N GLN A 193 23.18 8.18 -15.76
CA GLN A 193 24.31 9.06 -15.97
C GLN A 193 24.74 9.50 -14.58
N ARG A 194 25.60 8.72 -13.94
CA ARG A 194 26.27 9.18 -12.71
C ARG A 194 27.23 10.30 -13.14
N PRO A 195 27.13 11.51 -12.55
CA PRO A 195 27.99 12.65 -12.90
C PRO A 195 29.46 12.37 -12.58
#